data_AF-A0A834HT13-F1
#
_entry.id   AF-A0A834HT13-F1
#
_cell.length_a   1.000
_cell.length_b   1.000
_cell.length_c   1.000
_cell.angle_alpha   90.00
_cell.angle_beta   90.00
_cell.angle_gamma   90.00
#
_symmetry.space_group_name_H-M   'P 1'
#
loop_
_entity.id
_entity.type
_entity.pdbx_description
1 polymer ?
#
loop_
_entity_poly.entity_id
_entity_poly.type
_entity_poly.pdbx_seq_one_letter_code
_entity_poly.pdbx_strand_id
1 'polypeptide(L)'
;MSVTLHTDVGKIKIELFCESCPKACENFLALCAIQTGDPTGTGKGGTSIWGDKFEDEFKEQLKHSARGIVSMANNGPNTNGSQFFISYGPQPHLDLKYTVFGKVIDGLETLDELEKLPVNSKNYKPLNDTRINSVTIHANPLAG
;
A
#
# COMPACT_ATOMS: atom_id res chain seq x y z
N MET A 1 -6.93 3.64 12.43
CA MET A 1 -5.60 4.31 12.46
C MET A 1 -5.32 4.85 11.06
N SER A 2 -4.51 5.90 10.89
CA SER A 2 -4.18 6.38 9.54
C SER A 2 -2.71 6.74 9.39
N VAL A 3 -2.21 6.71 8.17
CA VAL A 3 -0.87 7.19 7.81
C VAL A 3 -0.96 8.24 6.73
N THR A 4 0.03 9.13 6.66
CA THR A 4 0.25 10.01 5.51
C THR A 4 1.58 9.68 4.87
N LEU A 5 1.53 9.27 3.60
CA LEU A 5 2.70 9.14 2.74
C LEU A 5 3.02 10.51 2.18
N HIS A 6 4.24 11.00 2.39
CA HIS A 6 4.76 12.20 1.74
C HIS A 6 5.58 11.76 0.54
N THR A 7 5.12 12.07 -0.66
CA THR A 7 5.78 11.69 -1.92
C THR A 7 6.38 12.91 -2.60
N ASP A 8 7.10 12.71 -3.71
CA ASP A 8 7.64 13.83 -4.52
C ASP A 8 6.54 14.67 -5.18
N VAL A 9 5.33 14.11 -5.34
CA VAL A 9 4.22 14.73 -6.09
C VAL A 9 3.04 15.12 -5.20
N GLY A 10 3.14 14.93 -3.89
CA GLY A 10 2.11 15.34 -2.94
C GLY A 10 2.00 14.44 -1.72
N LYS A 11 0.85 14.47 -1.06
CA LYS A 11 0.59 13.68 0.15
C LYS A 11 -0.60 12.77 -0.09
N ILE A 12 -0.51 11.54 0.40
CA ILE A 12 -1.61 10.57 0.36
C ILE A 12 -1.90 10.12 1.77
N LYS A 13 -3.12 10.35 2.27
CA LYS A 13 -3.55 9.85 3.57
C LYS A 13 -4.33 8.55 3.40
N ILE A 14 -3.91 7.52 4.12
CA ILE A 14 -4.48 6.18 4.06
C ILE A 14 -5.07 5.84 5.43
N GLU A 15 -6.34 5.48 5.45
CA GLU A 15 -6.96 4.78 6.58
C GLU A 15 -6.62 3.30 6.51
N LEU A 16 -6.19 2.74 7.65
CA LEU A 16 -5.82 1.33 7.78
C LEU A 16 -6.93 0.56 8.50
N PHE A 17 -7.28 -0.61 7.95
CA PHE A 17 -8.33 -1.50 8.46
C PHE A 17 -7.77 -2.50 9.47
N CYS A 18 -7.12 -2.01 10.54
CA CYS A 18 -6.38 -2.84 11.50
C CYS A 18 -7.23 -3.92 12.18
N GLU A 19 -8.54 -3.71 12.35
CA GLU A 19 -9.43 -4.74 12.92
C GLU A 19 -9.68 -5.90 11.95
N SER A 20 -9.70 -5.61 10.66
CA SER A 20 -9.97 -6.60 9.61
C SER A 20 -8.70 -7.31 9.15
N CYS A 21 -7.59 -6.58 9.05
CA CYS A 21 -6.31 -7.07 8.54
C CYS A 21 -5.18 -6.68 9.51
N PRO A 22 -5.17 -7.24 10.74
CA PRO A 22 -4.21 -6.86 11.78
C PRO A 22 -2.76 -7.09 11.36
N LYS A 23 -2.43 -8.22 10.71
CA LYS A 23 -1.04 -8.52 10.33
C LYS A 23 -0.55 -7.61 9.20
N ALA A 24 -1.35 -7.41 8.17
CA ALA A 24 -1.00 -6.50 7.08
C ALA A 24 -0.80 -5.06 7.60
N CYS A 25 -1.67 -4.60 8.50
CA CYS A 25 -1.55 -3.27 9.10
C CYS A 25 -0.34 -3.14 10.03
N GLU A 26 -0.08 -4.13 10.89
CA GLU A 26 1.09 -4.16 11.77
C GLU A 26 2.39 -4.10 10.96
N ASN A 27 2.50 -4.97 9.96
CA ASN A 27 3.64 -5.00 9.04
C ASN A 27 3.84 -3.65 8.36
N PHE A 28 2.78 -3.08 7.78
CA PHE A 28 2.86 -1.82 7.07
C PHE A 28 3.25 -0.65 8.00
N LEU A 29 2.67 -0.56 9.20
CA LEU A 29 3.00 0.47 10.19
C LEU A 29 4.44 0.35 10.68
N ALA A 30 4.90 -0.88 10.95
CA ALA A 30 6.26 -1.12 11.42
C ALA A 30 7.30 -0.81 10.32
N LEU A 31 7.03 -1.16 9.06
CA LEU A 31 7.87 -0.74 7.92
C LEU A 31 7.89 0.77 7.71
N CYS A 32 6.77 1.45 7.93
CA CYS A 32 6.70 2.92 7.90
C CYS A 32 7.54 3.56 9.00
N ALA A 33 7.59 2.96 10.19
CA ALA A 33 8.40 3.44 11.30
C ALA A 33 9.91 3.17 11.11
N ILE A 34 10.27 2.14 10.35
CA ILE A 34 11.66 1.68 10.15
C ILE A 34 12.24 2.13 8.79
N GLN A 35 11.44 2.84 7.97
CA GLN A 35 11.80 3.41 6.65
C GLN A 35 12.21 2.36 5.60
N THR A 36 11.26 1.69 4.92
CA THR A 36 11.35 1.18 3.50
C THR A 36 10.18 0.24 3.10
N GLY A 37 9.88 0.11 1.79
CA GLY A 37 8.81 -0.73 1.20
C GLY A 37 9.24 -1.66 0.04
N ASP A 38 10.40 -1.41 -0.58
CA ASP A 38 11.24 -2.35 -1.35
C ASP A 38 12.61 -1.63 -1.51
N PRO A 39 13.61 -1.91 -0.65
CA PRO A 39 14.90 -1.22 -0.71
C PRO A 39 15.63 -1.37 -2.04
N THR A 40 15.26 -2.38 -2.84
CA THR A 40 15.92 -2.69 -4.11
C THR A 40 15.32 -1.92 -5.29
N GLY A 41 14.07 -1.44 -5.19
CA GLY A 41 13.36 -0.78 -6.29
C GLY A 41 13.18 -1.65 -7.55
N THR A 42 13.28 -2.98 -7.39
CA THR A 42 13.20 -3.95 -8.49
C THR A 42 11.80 -4.55 -8.65
N GLY A 43 10.92 -4.36 -7.66
CA GLY A 43 9.63 -5.04 -7.59
C GLY A 43 9.75 -6.52 -7.22
N LYS A 44 10.96 -7.01 -6.93
CA LYS A 44 11.21 -8.39 -6.47
C LYS A 44 11.75 -8.46 -5.03
N GLY A 45 12.16 -7.33 -4.47
CA GLY A 45 12.67 -7.24 -3.11
C GLY A 45 11.56 -6.95 -2.09
N GLY A 46 11.96 -6.76 -0.84
CA GLY A 46 11.06 -6.41 0.24
C GLY A 46 10.55 -7.60 1.05
N THR A 47 10.93 -7.61 2.33
CA THR A 47 10.52 -8.60 3.33
C THR A 47 9.55 -7.96 4.31
N SER A 48 8.70 -8.77 4.94
CA SER A 48 7.92 -8.28 6.08
C SER A 48 8.83 -7.92 7.25
N ILE A 49 8.27 -7.29 8.27
CA ILE A 49 9.00 -7.01 9.51
C ILE A 49 9.43 -8.27 10.27
N TRP A 50 8.82 -9.41 9.97
CA TRP A 50 9.16 -10.70 10.56
C TRP A 50 10.29 -11.42 9.81
N GLY A 51 10.82 -10.84 8.72
CA GLY A 51 11.86 -11.46 7.90
C GLY A 51 11.36 -12.49 6.89
N ASP A 52 10.14 -12.99 7.06
CA ASP A 52 9.50 -13.99 6.18
C ASP A 52 8.26 -13.44 5.45
N LYS A 53 7.64 -14.25 4.60
CA LYS A 53 6.32 -13.95 4.04
C LYS A 53 5.21 -14.24 5.06
N PHE A 54 4.09 -13.54 4.97
CA PHE A 54 2.93 -13.75 5.85
C PHE A 54 1.64 -14.02 5.05
N GLU A 55 0.65 -14.56 5.76
CA GLU A 55 -0.62 -15.02 5.20
C GLU A 55 -1.49 -13.90 4.63
N ASP A 56 -2.46 -14.27 3.79
CA ASP A 56 -3.50 -13.37 3.32
C ASP A 56 -4.62 -13.17 4.36
N GLU A 57 -5.16 -11.96 4.45
CA GLU A 57 -6.24 -11.59 5.38
C GLU A 57 -7.51 -11.18 4.61
N PHE A 58 -8.09 -12.10 3.86
CA PHE A 58 -9.26 -11.82 3.03
C PHE A 58 -10.54 -11.58 3.83
N LYS A 59 -11.33 -10.59 3.39
CA LYS A 59 -12.64 -10.25 3.92
C LYS A 59 -13.62 -10.00 2.78
N GLU A 60 -14.80 -10.60 2.83
CA GLU A 60 -15.80 -10.46 1.75
C GLU A 60 -16.25 -9.01 1.54
N GLN A 61 -16.23 -8.20 2.59
CA GLN A 61 -16.57 -6.78 2.53
C GLN A 61 -15.44 -5.89 2.00
N LEU A 62 -14.19 -6.34 2.00
CA LEU A 62 -13.04 -5.56 1.54
C LEU A 62 -12.70 -5.93 0.10
N LYS A 63 -13.18 -5.10 -0.82
CA LYS A 63 -13.05 -5.31 -2.27
C LYS A 63 -12.39 -4.13 -2.95
N HIS A 64 -11.76 -4.39 -4.10
CA HIS A 64 -11.23 -3.37 -5.01
C HIS A 64 -12.38 -2.74 -5.81
N SER A 65 -13.34 -2.15 -5.11
CA SER A 65 -14.60 -1.65 -5.68
C SER A 65 -14.57 -0.17 -6.06
N ALA A 66 -13.49 0.54 -5.75
CA ALA A 66 -13.34 1.97 -5.95
C ALA A 66 -11.87 2.37 -6.20
N ARG A 67 -11.66 3.61 -6.62
CA ARG A 67 -10.33 4.25 -6.62
C ARG A 67 -9.82 4.41 -5.18
N GLY A 68 -8.50 4.28 -5.01
CA GLY A 68 -7.83 4.51 -3.74
C GLY A 68 -7.84 3.31 -2.79
N ILE A 69 -8.25 2.11 -3.21
CA ILE A 69 -8.12 0.91 -2.37
C ILE A 69 -6.65 0.49 -2.30
N VAL A 70 -6.16 0.22 -1.10
CA VAL A 70 -4.77 -0.11 -0.79
C VAL A 70 -4.65 -1.58 -0.40
N SER A 71 -3.76 -2.31 -1.08
CA SER A 71 -3.63 -3.76 -0.95
C SER A 71 -2.18 -4.23 -0.96
N MET A 72 -1.90 -5.35 -0.30
CA MET A 72 -0.59 -6.00 -0.33
C MET A 72 -0.35 -6.63 -1.71
N ALA A 73 0.85 -6.46 -2.25
CA ALA A 73 1.30 -7.21 -3.43
C ALA A 73 1.86 -8.58 -2.98
N ASN A 74 1.62 -9.61 -3.79
CA ASN A 74 2.07 -10.97 -3.53
C ASN A 74 2.45 -11.69 -4.84
N ASN A 75 3.09 -12.86 -4.72
CA ASN A 75 3.45 -13.77 -5.82
C ASN A 75 2.68 -15.09 -5.72
N GLY A 76 1.41 -15.03 -5.29
CA GLY A 76 0.58 -16.19 -4.96
C GLY A 76 0.12 -16.20 -3.50
N PRO A 77 -0.73 -17.16 -3.13
CA PRO A 77 -1.34 -17.21 -1.79
C PRO A 77 -0.29 -17.19 -0.68
N ASN A 78 -0.54 -16.38 0.36
CA ASN A 78 0.28 -16.26 1.56
C ASN A 78 1.73 -15.84 1.31
N THR A 79 1.97 -14.97 0.32
CA THR A 79 3.31 -14.47 -0.01
C THR A 79 3.47 -12.96 0.20
N ASN A 80 2.71 -12.40 1.16
CA ASN A 80 2.78 -10.98 1.48
C ASN A 80 4.14 -10.61 2.09
N GLY A 81 4.69 -9.46 1.67
CA GLY A 81 5.98 -8.93 2.13
C GLY A 81 5.86 -7.47 2.54
N SER A 82 6.64 -6.58 1.92
CA SER A 82 6.53 -5.12 2.16
C SER A 82 5.84 -4.36 1.02
N GLN A 83 5.75 -4.97 -0.17
CA GLN A 83 5.19 -4.31 -1.34
C GLN A 83 3.67 -4.18 -1.22
N PHE A 84 3.16 -3.02 -1.61
CA PHE A 84 1.74 -2.70 -1.66
C PHE A 84 1.43 -1.89 -2.91
N PHE A 85 0.16 -1.78 -3.24
CA PHE A 85 -0.31 -0.96 -4.36
C PHE A 85 -1.59 -0.20 -3.99
N ILE A 86 -1.85 0.88 -4.73
CA ILE A 86 -3.07 1.68 -4.65
C ILE A 86 -3.78 1.57 -6.00
N SER A 87 -5.06 1.19 -5.98
CA SER A 87 -5.86 1.07 -7.19
C SER A 87 -6.32 2.43 -7.74
N TYR A 88 -6.22 2.62 -9.06
CA TYR A 88 -6.72 3.81 -9.74
C TYR A 88 -8.23 3.78 -10.04
N GLY A 89 -8.89 2.63 -9.82
CA GLY A 89 -10.33 2.44 -10.03
C GLY A 89 -10.78 1.04 -9.60
N PRO A 90 -12.04 0.67 -9.85
CA PRO A 90 -12.56 -0.66 -9.53
C PRO A 90 -11.80 -1.77 -10.28
N GLN A 91 -11.35 -2.80 -9.56
CA GLN A 91 -10.58 -3.94 -10.06
C GLN A 91 -11.11 -5.28 -9.48
N PRO A 92 -12.34 -5.72 -9.82
CA PRO A 92 -12.96 -6.90 -9.20
C PRO A 92 -12.17 -8.20 -9.43
N HIS A 93 -11.31 -8.25 -10.44
CA HIS A 93 -10.47 -9.43 -10.73
C HIS A 93 -9.33 -9.64 -9.72
N LEU A 94 -9.06 -8.65 -8.86
CA LEU A 94 -8.08 -8.68 -7.76
C LEU A 94 -8.70 -9.12 -6.43
N ASP A 95 -10.03 -9.16 -6.33
CA ASP A 95 -10.74 -9.54 -5.11
C ASP A 95 -10.40 -10.99 -4.71
N LEU A 96 -10.22 -11.20 -3.39
CA LEU A 96 -9.81 -12.48 -2.79
C LEU A 96 -8.50 -13.07 -3.34
N LYS A 97 -7.67 -12.23 -4.00
CA LYS A 97 -6.32 -12.57 -4.43
C LYS A 97 -5.25 -11.72 -3.75
N TYR A 98 -5.62 -10.51 -3.34
CA TYR A 98 -4.74 -9.56 -2.66
C TYR A 98 -5.43 -9.05 -1.40
N THR A 99 -4.66 -8.98 -0.31
CA THR A 99 -5.16 -8.51 0.99
C THR A 99 -5.38 -7.01 0.93
N VAL A 100 -6.64 -6.58 0.96
CA VAL A 100 -7.04 -5.17 1.07
C VAL A 100 -6.94 -4.75 2.52
N PHE A 101 -6.01 -3.85 2.84
CA PHE A 101 -5.73 -3.45 4.23
C PHE A 101 -5.94 -1.96 4.51
N GLY A 102 -6.28 -1.16 3.49
CA GLY A 102 -6.57 0.25 3.69
C GLY A 102 -7.24 0.93 2.50
N LYS A 103 -7.52 2.22 2.69
CA LYS A 103 -8.13 3.08 1.67
C LYS A 103 -7.59 4.50 1.77
N VAL A 104 -7.33 5.13 0.63
CA VAL A 104 -7.03 6.56 0.54
C VAL A 104 -8.25 7.37 0.98
N ILE A 105 -8.07 8.21 1.99
CA ILE A 105 -9.11 9.07 2.57
C ILE A 105 -8.87 10.56 2.31
N ASP A 106 -7.66 10.94 1.92
CA ASP A 106 -7.28 12.31 1.54
C ASP A 106 -6.07 12.27 0.59
N GLY A 107 -5.94 13.29 -0.28
CA GLY A 107 -4.86 13.38 -1.27
C GLY A 107 -5.11 12.60 -2.57
N LEU A 108 -6.36 12.50 -3.02
CA LEU A 108 -6.70 11.86 -4.31
C LEU A 108 -6.09 12.59 -5.50
N GLU A 109 -5.89 13.90 -5.40
CA GLU A 109 -5.18 14.72 -6.38
C GLU A 109 -3.72 14.27 -6.54
N THR A 110 -3.07 13.80 -5.48
CA THR A 110 -1.72 13.23 -5.56
C THR A 110 -1.75 11.92 -6.34
N LEU A 111 -2.83 11.14 -6.20
CA LEU A 111 -3.03 9.91 -6.97
C LEU A 111 -3.26 10.22 -8.47
N ASP A 112 -3.93 11.32 -8.79
CA ASP A 112 -4.07 11.80 -10.18
C ASP A 112 -2.72 12.20 -10.79
N GLU A 113 -1.85 12.86 -10.02
CA GLU A 113 -0.50 13.20 -10.49
C GLU A 113 0.36 11.94 -10.70
N LEU A 114 0.27 10.94 -9.81
CA LEU A 114 0.96 9.66 -9.98
C LEU A 114 0.48 8.90 -11.23
N GLU A 115 -0.82 8.96 -11.56
CA GLU A 115 -1.40 8.29 -12.73
C GLU A 115 -0.96 8.92 -14.07
N LYS A 116 -0.68 10.23 -14.07
CA LYS A 116 -0.24 10.98 -15.26
C LYS A 116 1.25 10.85 -15.55
N LEU A 117 2.04 10.26 -14.64
CA LEU A 117 3.49 10.18 -14.80
C LEU A 117 3.85 9.44 -16.10
N PRO A 118 4.76 9.99 -16.92
CA PRO A 118 5.29 9.28 -18.07
C PRO A 118 5.96 7.98 -17.61
N VAL A 119 5.54 6.85 -18.18
CA VAL A 119 6.11 5.53 -17.89
C VAL A 119 6.79 4.92 -19.10
N ASN A 120 7.73 4.03 -18.86
CA ASN A 120 8.28 3.18 -19.89
C ASN A 120 7.22 2.16 -20.34
N SER A 121 6.94 2.10 -21.64
CA SER A 121 5.88 1.26 -22.21
C SER A 121 6.10 -0.24 -22.08
N LYS A 122 7.33 -0.70 -21.76
CA LYS A 122 7.65 -2.14 -21.63
C LYS A 122 7.50 -2.67 -20.21
N ASN A 123 7.82 -1.86 -19.21
CA ASN A 123 7.86 -2.31 -17.81
C ASN A 123 7.04 -1.44 -16.85
N TYR A 124 6.33 -0.43 -17.37
CA TYR A 124 5.46 0.49 -16.61
C TYR A 124 6.17 1.24 -15.47
N LYS A 125 7.50 1.25 -15.45
CA LYS A 125 8.27 2.04 -14.50
C LYS A 125 8.20 3.52 -14.91
N PRO A 126 7.94 4.45 -13.99
CA PRO A 126 8.05 5.88 -14.25
C PRO A 126 9.41 6.25 -14.87
N LEU A 127 9.40 7.14 -15.86
CA LEU A 127 10.63 7.63 -16.52
C LEU A 127 11.48 8.46 -15.55
N ASN A 128 10.81 9.23 -14.70
CA ASN A 128 11.42 9.93 -13.58
C ASN A 128 11.07 9.19 -12.30
N ASP A 129 12.07 8.88 -11.48
CA ASP A 129 11.86 8.25 -10.19
C ASP A 129 10.95 9.14 -9.33
N THR A 130 9.91 8.52 -8.76
CA THR A 130 9.00 9.13 -7.79
C THR A 130 9.02 8.28 -6.53
N ARG A 131 9.25 8.91 -5.38
CA ARG A 131 9.58 8.24 -4.12
C ARG A 131 8.60 8.66 -3.02
N ILE A 132 8.51 7.80 -2.01
CA ILE A 132 7.96 8.15 -0.70
C ILE A 132 9.13 8.68 0.12
N ASN A 133 9.08 9.96 0.47
CA ASN A 133 10.12 10.69 1.17
C ASN A 133 10.06 10.46 2.68
N SER A 134 8.85 10.43 3.23
CA SER A 134 8.62 10.15 4.64
C SER A 134 7.20 9.66 4.86
N VAL A 135 6.96 9.10 6.05
CA VAL A 135 5.63 8.68 6.49
C VAL A 135 5.31 9.32 7.84
N THR A 136 4.10 9.87 7.97
CA THR A 136 3.56 10.31 9.26
C THR A 136 2.51 9.32 9.72
N ILE A 137 2.69 8.75 10.92
CA ILE A 137 1.71 7.87 11.54
C ILE A 137 0.79 8.71 12.42
N HIS A 138 -0.52 8.63 12.18
CA HIS A 138 -1.54 9.28 13.00
C HIS A 138 -2.17 8.23 13.91
N ALA A 139 -1.75 8.25 15.17
CA ALA A 139 -2.34 7.41 16.21
C ALA A 139 -3.83 7.77 16.39
N ASN A 140 -4.65 6.76 16.68
CA ASN A 140 -6.02 7.01 17.11
C ASN A 140 -5.98 7.48 18.58
N PRO A 141 -6.42 8.70 18.92
CA PRO A 141 -6.39 9.19 20.30
C PRO A 141 -7.31 8.41 21.26
N LEU A 142 -8.16 7.52 20.74
CA LEU A 142 -9.08 6.68 21.52
C LEU A 142 -8.60 5.22 21.71
N ALA A 143 -7.41 4.87 21.22
CA ALA A 143 -6.80 3.56 21.48
C ALA A 143 -6.00 3.64 22.80
N GLY A 144 -6.72 3.61 23.92
CA GLY A 144 -6.18 3.55 25.29
C GLY A 144 -7.05 2.64 26.14
#